data_AF-A0AA36D546-F1
#
_entry.id   AF-A0AA36D546-F1
#
_cell.length_a   1.000
_cell.length_b   1.000
_cell.length_c   1.000
_cell.angle_alpha   90.00
_cell.angle_beta   90.00
_cell.angle_gamma   90.00
#
_symmetry.space_group_name_H-M   'P 1'
#
loop_
_entity.id
_entity.type
_entity.pdbx_description
1 polymer ?
#
loop_
_entity_poly.entity_id
_entity_poly.type
_entity_poly.pdbx_seq_one_letter_code
_entity_poly.pdbx_strand_id
1 'polypeptide(L)'
;MQQLTVALILLALASGVSAGLGCNHNNCQACTADPLCGWNGSACKSRILGGCRGDGGLINGLLLCNPYQCSTAPPVYNENFAKQLWQLQGAGKVATSDPGFAGCVNAADPSAKFIARINVTCGVPLPIDRCVTDLYVLPGSKTIAAISLGSEGTSQLVQVLGALTLSFLDLQTGAVIYWQTAFNSLWNGGLQSNLTALLQNSTYADYTFVSSGHSLGGAVSLLITKAVADKGWRGPDAIQTITFGQPRLGSVALQNSIYQKAPHHFRLKNARDAISSLPFQAAWIEHSKFPVYYPIGMNSTGLAAKIICQTNEDPACTTLFQVSDLGLNYHNTYFNIDNIETWHNTNCAY
;
A
#
# COMPACT_ATOMS: atom_id res chain seq x y z
N MET A 1 -55.23 -15.93 -25.13
CA MET A 1 -54.25 -14.82 -25.17
C MET A 1 -53.19 -14.84 -24.05
N GLN A 2 -53.25 -15.75 -23.06
CA GLN A 2 -52.22 -15.83 -22.00
C GLN A 2 -51.07 -16.84 -22.28
N GLN A 3 -51.25 -17.81 -23.17
CA GLN A 3 -50.21 -18.82 -23.44
C GLN A 3 -49.15 -18.37 -24.46
N LEU A 4 -49.48 -17.48 -25.40
CA LEU A 4 -48.49 -16.95 -26.35
C LEU A 4 -47.49 -15.98 -25.69
N THR A 5 -47.91 -15.25 -24.66
CA THR A 5 -47.06 -14.27 -23.96
C THR A 5 -46.00 -14.97 -23.09
N VAL A 6 -46.36 -16.11 -22.48
CA VAL A 6 -45.43 -16.91 -21.66
C VAL A 6 -44.39 -17.63 -22.55
N ALA A 7 -44.79 -18.09 -23.74
CA ALA A 7 -43.88 -18.72 -24.69
C ALA A 7 -42.87 -17.74 -25.30
N LEU A 8 -43.26 -16.48 -25.59
CA LEU A 8 -42.33 -15.43 -26.02
C LEU A 8 -41.36 -15.01 -24.91
N ILE A 9 -41.80 -14.96 -23.65
CA ILE A 9 -40.94 -14.66 -22.50
C ILE A 9 -39.95 -15.81 -22.25
N LEU A 10 -40.38 -17.07 -22.40
CA LEU A 10 -39.50 -18.24 -22.28
C LEU A 10 -38.52 -18.38 -23.46
N LEU A 11 -38.88 -17.99 -24.69
CA LEU A 11 -37.93 -17.94 -25.81
C LEU A 11 -36.95 -16.76 -25.71
N ALA A 12 -37.37 -15.62 -25.15
CA ALA A 12 -36.47 -14.51 -24.84
C ALA A 12 -35.49 -14.86 -23.71
N LEU A 13 -35.92 -15.70 -22.76
CA LEU A 13 -35.05 -16.25 -21.72
C LEU A 13 -34.15 -17.37 -22.23
N ALA A 14 -34.60 -18.22 -23.18
CA ALA A 14 -33.83 -19.34 -23.71
C ALA A 14 -32.81 -18.97 -24.80
N SER A 15 -33.04 -17.91 -25.57
CA SER A 15 -32.07 -17.40 -26.56
C SER A 15 -30.89 -16.63 -25.93
N GLY A 16 -30.95 -16.37 -24.62
CA GLY A 16 -29.86 -15.75 -23.85
C GLY A 16 -28.97 -16.71 -23.07
N VAL A 17 -29.23 -18.03 -23.09
CA VAL A 17 -28.55 -19.00 -22.20
C VAL A 17 -27.30 -19.63 -22.82
N SER A 18 -26.98 -19.38 -24.09
CA SER A 18 -25.85 -20.02 -24.78
C SER A 18 -24.72 -19.08 -25.23
N ALA A 19 -24.68 -17.85 -24.74
CA ALA A 19 -23.51 -16.97 -24.87
C ALA A 19 -23.21 -16.38 -23.49
N GLY A 20 -21.94 -16.36 -23.08
CA GLY A 20 -21.53 -15.80 -21.79
C GLY A 20 -22.19 -14.44 -21.53
N LEU A 21 -23.09 -14.40 -20.55
CA LEU A 21 -23.87 -13.22 -20.19
C LEU A 21 -22.96 -12.00 -19.93
N GLY A 22 -23.01 -11.02 -20.85
CA GLY A 22 -22.58 -9.64 -20.68
C GLY A 22 -21.09 -9.31 -20.89
N CYS A 23 -20.18 -10.24 -20.62
CA CYS A 23 -18.74 -9.93 -20.56
C CYS A 23 -17.97 -10.11 -21.88
N ASN A 24 -18.52 -9.62 -23.00
CA ASN A 24 -17.87 -9.65 -24.32
C ASN A 24 -16.90 -8.47 -24.53
N HIS A 25 -16.03 -8.23 -23.55
CA HIS A 25 -15.03 -7.19 -23.64
C HIS A 25 -13.75 -7.77 -24.26
N ASN A 26 -13.30 -7.17 -25.37
CA ASN A 26 -12.14 -7.61 -26.14
C ASN A 26 -10.80 -7.14 -25.56
N ASN A 27 -10.85 -6.27 -24.54
CA ASN A 27 -9.68 -5.75 -23.86
C ASN A 27 -9.95 -5.68 -22.36
N CYS A 28 -8.88 -5.76 -21.60
CA CYS A 28 -8.98 -5.77 -20.14
C CYS A 28 -9.64 -4.49 -19.61
N GLN A 29 -9.32 -3.30 -20.15
CA GLN A 29 -9.83 -2.03 -19.60
C GLN A 29 -11.36 -1.99 -19.63
N ALA A 30 -11.95 -2.33 -20.78
CA ALA A 30 -13.39 -2.45 -20.95
C ALA A 30 -13.99 -3.54 -20.04
N CYS A 31 -13.29 -4.67 -19.90
CA CYS A 31 -13.72 -5.75 -19.01
C CYS A 31 -13.79 -5.32 -17.53
N THR A 32 -12.80 -4.56 -17.08
CA THR A 32 -12.67 -4.13 -15.68
C THR A 32 -13.55 -2.94 -15.32
N ALA A 33 -14.05 -2.22 -16.31
CA ALA A 33 -15.02 -1.13 -16.13
C ALA A 33 -16.45 -1.65 -15.90
N ASP A 34 -16.73 -2.90 -16.27
CA ASP A 34 -18.04 -3.53 -16.11
C ASP A 34 -18.16 -4.22 -14.73
N PRO A 35 -19.09 -3.78 -13.85
CA PRO A 35 -19.25 -4.31 -12.49
C PRO A 35 -19.55 -5.81 -12.43
N LEU A 36 -20.08 -6.39 -13.51
CA LEU A 36 -20.47 -7.80 -13.58
C LEU A 36 -19.35 -8.70 -14.15
N CYS A 37 -18.23 -8.10 -14.56
CA CYS A 37 -17.15 -8.77 -15.27
C CYS A 37 -15.81 -8.68 -14.56
N GLY A 38 -14.92 -9.62 -14.87
CA GLY A 38 -13.55 -9.67 -14.38
C GLY A 38 -12.60 -10.22 -15.44
N TRP A 39 -11.39 -9.68 -15.50
CA TRP A 39 -10.36 -10.11 -16.44
C TRP A 39 -9.46 -11.16 -15.78
N ASN A 40 -9.32 -12.37 -16.33
CA ASN A 40 -8.50 -13.42 -15.71
C ASN A 40 -7.02 -13.44 -16.18
N GLY A 41 -6.57 -12.40 -16.89
CA GLY A 41 -5.24 -12.34 -17.51
C GLY A 41 -5.27 -12.63 -19.01
N SER A 42 -6.23 -13.42 -19.50
CA SER A 42 -6.34 -13.77 -20.94
C SER A 42 -7.73 -13.54 -21.54
N ALA A 43 -8.79 -13.47 -20.72
CA ALA A 43 -10.16 -13.31 -21.18
C ALA A 43 -11.03 -12.58 -20.15
N CYS A 44 -12.06 -11.90 -20.65
CA CYS A 44 -13.12 -11.33 -19.82
C CYS A 44 -14.15 -12.40 -19.45
N LYS A 45 -14.54 -12.46 -18.18
CA LYS A 45 -15.42 -13.50 -17.64
C LYS A 45 -16.43 -12.91 -16.65
N SER A 46 -17.58 -13.58 -16.50
CA SER A 46 -18.64 -13.17 -15.57
C SER A 46 -18.25 -13.46 -14.11
N ARG A 47 -18.54 -12.49 -13.23
CA ARG A 47 -18.40 -12.60 -11.76
C ARG A 47 -19.49 -13.45 -11.09
N ILE A 48 -20.59 -13.72 -11.78
CA ILE A 48 -21.79 -14.37 -11.20
C ILE A 48 -21.79 -15.89 -11.51
N LEU A 49 -21.56 -16.25 -12.77
CA LEU A 49 -21.71 -17.61 -13.29
C LEU A 49 -20.37 -18.35 -13.43
N GLY A 50 -19.60 -18.39 -12.34
CA GLY A 50 -18.52 -19.37 -12.15
C GLY A 50 -17.24 -19.19 -12.98
N GLY A 51 -17.08 -18.07 -13.71
CA GLY A 51 -15.84 -17.76 -14.44
C GLY A 51 -14.83 -16.93 -13.64
N CYS A 52 -15.33 -16.09 -12.73
CA CYS A 52 -14.59 -15.29 -11.76
C CYS A 52 -15.40 -15.29 -10.46
N ARG A 53 -14.82 -15.58 -9.29
CA ARG A 53 -15.46 -15.23 -8.01
C ARG A 53 -14.44 -14.57 -7.10
N GLY A 54 -14.81 -13.43 -6.54
CA GLY A 54 -14.03 -12.67 -5.55
C GLY A 54 -13.11 -11.60 -6.16
N ASP A 55 -13.12 -10.42 -5.54
CA ASP A 55 -11.90 -9.63 -5.38
C ASP A 55 -11.24 -10.19 -4.11
N GLY A 56 -10.18 -11.00 -4.24
CA GLY A 56 -9.46 -11.58 -3.09
C GLY A 56 -9.96 -12.94 -2.58
N GLY A 57 -9.01 -13.85 -2.31
CA GLY A 57 -9.22 -15.12 -1.61
C GLY A 57 -9.37 -16.38 -2.48
N LEU A 58 -8.60 -17.44 -2.16
CA LEU A 58 -8.80 -18.80 -2.65
C LEU A 58 -10.09 -19.41 -2.06
N ILE A 59 -10.96 -19.94 -2.91
CA ILE A 59 -11.94 -20.97 -2.54
C ILE A 59 -11.83 -22.11 -3.59
N ASN A 60 -11.31 -23.26 -3.17
CA ASN A 60 -11.37 -24.55 -3.88
C ASN A 60 -11.02 -24.53 -5.39
N GLY A 61 -9.86 -23.99 -5.78
CA GLY A 61 -9.31 -24.19 -7.13
C GLY A 61 -10.03 -23.45 -8.27
N LEU A 62 -10.79 -22.38 -7.99
CA LEU A 62 -11.38 -21.52 -9.02
C LEU A 62 -10.39 -20.46 -9.55
N LEU A 63 -10.44 -20.20 -10.86
CA LEU A 63 -9.70 -19.11 -11.52
C LEU A 63 -10.07 -17.74 -10.93
N LEU A 64 -9.05 -17.01 -10.48
CA LEU A 64 -9.16 -15.64 -9.96
C LEU A 64 -9.12 -14.64 -11.11
N CYS A 65 -10.03 -13.67 -11.08
CA CYS A 65 -9.99 -12.57 -12.02
C CYS A 65 -9.22 -11.40 -11.43
N ASN A 66 -8.28 -10.90 -12.20
CA ASN A 66 -7.49 -9.71 -12.01
C ASN A 66 -8.32 -8.49 -12.48
N PRO A 67 -9.04 -7.80 -11.59
CA PRO A 67 -9.93 -6.75 -12.04
C PRO A 67 -9.22 -5.45 -12.36
N TYR A 68 -7.89 -5.40 -12.23
CA TYR A 68 -7.18 -4.12 -12.20
C TYR A 68 -5.83 -4.11 -12.94
N GLN A 69 -5.38 -5.20 -13.56
CA GLN A 69 -4.23 -5.13 -14.48
C GLN A 69 -4.64 -5.40 -15.91
N CYS A 70 -4.67 -4.31 -16.66
CA CYS A 70 -4.71 -4.32 -18.11
C CYS A 70 -3.33 -4.01 -18.72
N SER A 71 -2.35 -3.71 -17.87
CA SER A 71 -0.96 -3.45 -18.24
C SER A 71 -0.17 -4.75 -18.40
N THR A 72 0.72 -4.75 -19.38
CA THR A 72 1.66 -5.81 -19.76
C THR A 72 2.81 -5.89 -18.76
N ALA A 73 2.92 -7.03 -18.07
CA ALA A 73 3.88 -7.40 -17.02
C ALA A 73 3.64 -6.78 -15.63
N PRO A 74 3.72 -7.59 -14.54
CA PRO A 74 3.62 -7.11 -13.18
C PRO A 74 4.79 -6.18 -12.82
N PRO A 75 4.59 -5.19 -11.94
CA PRO A 75 5.64 -4.25 -11.54
C PRO A 75 6.80 -4.99 -10.88
N VAL A 76 8.03 -4.57 -11.19
CA VAL A 76 9.26 -5.23 -10.71
C VAL A 76 9.70 -4.63 -9.38
N TYR A 77 9.82 -5.47 -8.35
CA TYR A 77 10.29 -5.06 -7.04
C TYR A 77 11.82 -4.84 -7.03
N ASN A 78 12.25 -3.66 -6.63
CA ASN A 78 13.67 -3.33 -6.44
C ASN A 78 14.02 -3.34 -4.94
N GLU A 79 14.70 -4.39 -4.49
CA GLU A 79 15.08 -4.59 -3.09
C GLU A 79 16.10 -3.56 -2.59
N ASN A 80 17.08 -3.18 -3.40
CA ASN A 80 18.08 -2.17 -3.03
C ASN A 80 17.43 -0.80 -2.83
N PHE A 81 16.45 -0.45 -3.67
CA PHE A 81 15.71 0.79 -3.51
C PHE A 81 14.83 0.75 -2.26
N ALA A 82 14.18 -0.38 -1.96
CA ALA A 82 13.45 -0.54 -0.70
C ALA A 82 14.38 -0.42 0.52
N LYS A 83 15.60 -0.97 0.45
CA LYS A 83 16.62 -0.84 1.49
C LYS A 83 17.02 0.62 1.73
N GLN A 84 17.24 1.39 0.67
CA GLN A 84 17.51 2.82 0.74
C GLN A 84 16.35 3.57 1.43
N LEU A 85 15.10 3.31 1.03
CA LEU A 85 13.93 3.94 1.65
C LEU A 85 13.78 3.57 3.13
N TRP A 86 14.14 2.33 3.51
CA TRP A 86 14.15 1.89 4.90
C TRP A 86 15.20 2.64 5.74
N GLN A 87 16.41 2.87 5.21
CA GLN A 87 17.42 3.68 5.90
C GLN A 87 16.97 5.13 6.08
N LEU A 88 16.27 5.72 5.10
CA LEU A 88 15.67 7.05 5.24
C LEU A 88 14.59 7.10 6.34
N GLN A 89 13.85 6.01 6.57
CA GLN A 89 12.95 5.91 7.73
C GLN A 89 13.71 6.00 9.05
N GLY A 90 14.85 5.30 9.14
CA GLY A 90 15.72 5.34 10.31
C GLY A 90 16.35 6.72 10.54
N ALA A 91 16.76 7.39 9.47
CA ALA A 91 17.20 8.79 9.54
C ALA A 91 16.09 9.70 10.09
N GLY A 92 14.84 9.44 9.70
CA GLY A 92 13.64 10.10 10.22
C GLY A 92 13.52 10.11 11.75
N LYS A 93 14.08 9.11 12.43
CA LYS A 93 14.05 8.95 13.90
C LYS A 93 15.05 9.85 14.64
N VAL A 94 15.91 10.53 13.90
CA VAL A 94 16.87 11.50 14.44
C VAL A 94 16.31 12.90 14.23
N ALA A 95 16.44 13.76 15.24
CA ALA A 95 16.08 15.17 15.12
C ALA A 95 16.90 15.83 13.99
N THR A 96 16.28 16.65 13.14
CA THR A 96 16.97 17.30 12.01
C THR A 96 18.09 18.26 12.44
N SER A 97 18.07 18.71 13.70
CA SER A 97 19.12 19.54 14.30
C SER A 97 20.34 18.74 14.78
N ASP A 98 20.23 17.42 14.88
CA ASP A 98 21.30 16.54 15.34
C ASP A 98 22.25 16.21 14.16
N PRO A 99 23.58 16.33 14.33
CA PRO A 99 24.54 15.96 13.28
C PRO A 99 24.40 14.53 12.75
N GLY A 100 23.92 13.60 13.59
CA GLY A 100 23.66 12.21 13.23
C GLY A 100 22.57 12.05 12.15
N PHE A 101 21.65 13.01 12.02
CA PHE A 101 20.63 13.01 10.97
C PHE A 101 21.27 13.01 9.58
N ALA A 102 22.18 13.95 9.33
CA ALA A 102 22.89 14.05 8.06
C ALA A 102 23.74 12.80 7.78
N GLY A 103 24.35 12.23 8.83
CA GLY A 103 25.08 10.96 8.74
C GLY A 103 24.19 9.81 8.27
N CYS A 104 23.00 9.64 8.87
CA CYS A 104 22.05 8.60 8.48
C CYS A 104 21.46 8.81 7.08
N VAL A 105 21.15 10.05 6.68
CA VAL A 105 20.70 10.35 5.31
C VAL A 105 21.79 9.99 4.30
N ASN A 106 23.04 10.36 4.58
CA ASN A 106 24.18 10.02 3.72
C ASN A 106 24.45 8.50 3.65
N ALA A 107 24.22 7.77 4.74
CA ALA A 107 24.31 6.32 4.77
C ALA A 107 23.23 5.62 3.91
N ALA A 108 22.07 6.26 3.75
CA ALA A 108 21.01 5.80 2.86
C ALA A 108 21.34 6.10 1.39
N ASP A 109 21.70 7.35 1.10
CA ASP A 109 22.11 7.81 -0.23
C ASP A 109 22.95 9.09 -0.10
N PRO A 110 24.24 9.05 -0.46
CA PRO A 110 25.12 10.23 -0.40
C PRO A 110 24.67 11.40 -1.29
N SER A 111 23.84 11.14 -2.29
CA SER A 111 23.29 12.17 -3.19
C SER A 111 21.95 12.74 -2.72
N ALA A 112 21.33 12.14 -1.70
CA ALA A 112 20.03 12.56 -1.21
C ALA A 112 20.05 13.99 -0.68
N LYS A 113 19.03 14.77 -1.07
CA LYS A 113 18.82 16.13 -0.60
C LYS A 113 17.57 16.17 0.25
N PHE A 114 17.74 16.39 1.55
CA PHE A 114 16.62 16.68 2.44
C PHE A 114 15.99 18.01 2.08
N ILE A 115 14.66 18.05 1.96
CA ILE A 115 13.90 19.23 1.57
C ILE A 115 13.16 19.82 2.77
N ALA A 116 12.38 18.99 3.46
CA ALA A 116 11.54 19.44 4.57
C ALA A 116 11.14 18.26 5.47
N ARG A 117 10.92 18.57 6.75
CA ARG A 117 10.22 17.69 7.70
C ARG A 117 8.89 18.33 8.05
N ILE A 118 7.80 17.64 7.76
CA ILE A 118 6.47 18.02 8.21
C ILE A 118 6.22 17.23 9.49
N ASN A 119 6.22 17.91 10.64
CA ASN A 119 5.94 17.33 11.94
C ASN A 119 4.71 18.03 12.54
N VAL A 120 3.61 17.29 12.63
CA VAL A 120 2.33 17.82 13.11
C VAL A 120 1.77 16.94 14.22
N THR A 121 0.96 17.56 15.05
CA THR A 121 0.09 16.82 15.95
C THR A 121 -1.00 16.11 15.15
N CYS A 122 -1.20 14.83 15.40
CA CYS A 122 -2.25 14.02 14.79
C CYS A 122 -2.80 13.01 15.81
N GLY A 123 -4.07 12.63 15.70
CA GLY A 123 -4.71 11.69 16.62
C GLY A 123 -6.08 12.18 17.07
N VAL A 124 -6.97 11.22 17.32
CA VAL A 124 -8.26 11.42 18.00
C VAL A 124 -8.01 11.46 19.51
N PRO A 125 -8.85 12.15 20.31
CA PRO A 125 -8.45 13.08 21.37
C PRO A 125 -7.38 12.64 22.38
N LEU A 126 -7.16 11.35 22.60
CA LEU A 126 -6.08 10.80 23.41
C LEU A 126 -5.70 9.38 22.92
N PRO A 127 -4.39 9.04 22.83
CA PRO A 127 -3.24 9.92 23.01
C PRO A 127 -3.00 10.83 21.79
N ILE A 128 -2.42 12.01 22.07
CA ILE A 128 -1.97 12.96 21.06
C ILE A 128 -0.68 12.42 20.44
N ASP A 129 -0.74 11.94 19.21
CA ASP A 129 0.42 11.43 18.49
C ASP A 129 1.09 12.54 17.66
N ARG A 130 2.35 12.29 17.27
CA ARG A 130 3.06 13.08 16.27
C ARG A 130 3.10 12.30 14.98
N CYS A 131 2.67 12.96 13.90
CA CYS A 131 2.79 12.44 12.55
C CYS A 131 3.90 13.20 11.86
N VAL A 132 4.82 12.44 11.27
CA VAL A 132 6.00 12.99 10.61
C VAL A 132 6.08 12.48 9.18
N THR A 133 6.38 13.37 8.25
CA THR A 133 6.78 13.02 6.88
C THR A 133 7.95 13.87 6.45
N ASP A 134 9.03 13.20 6.05
CA ASP A 134 10.21 13.83 5.47
C ASP A 134 10.13 13.81 3.95
N LEU A 135 10.61 14.88 3.32
CA LEU A 135 10.70 15.01 1.88
C LEU A 135 12.16 15.03 1.45
N TYR A 136 12.47 14.23 0.44
CA TYR A 136 13.79 14.15 -0.16
C TYR A 136 13.71 14.28 -1.69
N VAL A 137 14.75 14.83 -2.28
CA VAL A 137 15.09 14.61 -3.70
C VAL A 137 16.23 13.61 -3.72
N LEU A 138 16.09 12.55 -4.51
CA LEU A 138 17.06 11.47 -4.71
C LEU A 138 17.57 11.56 -6.16
N PRO A 139 18.67 12.29 -6.42
CA PRO A 139 19.18 12.49 -7.78
C PRO A 139 19.63 11.19 -8.45
N GLY A 140 20.23 10.26 -7.68
CA GLY A 140 20.75 8.99 -8.21
C GLY A 140 19.67 8.13 -8.87
N SER A 141 18.45 8.10 -8.32
CA SER A 141 17.31 7.38 -8.88
C SER A 141 16.34 8.28 -9.67
N LYS A 142 16.63 9.58 -9.76
CA LYS A 142 15.70 10.62 -10.24
C LYS A 142 14.32 10.49 -9.59
N THR A 143 14.28 10.56 -8.26
CA THR A 143 13.03 10.38 -7.51
C THR A 143 12.81 11.49 -6.48
N ILE A 144 11.58 11.98 -6.35
CA ILE A 144 11.13 12.75 -5.20
C ILE A 144 10.48 11.76 -4.22
N ALA A 145 10.98 11.71 -2.99
CA ALA A 145 10.54 10.76 -1.98
C ALA A 145 9.80 11.47 -0.83
N ALA A 146 8.62 10.95 -0.47
CA ALA A 146 7.92 11.27 0.77
C ALA A 146 8.03 10.08 1.73
N ILE A 147 8.66 10.29 2.88
CA ILE A 147 9.00 9.25 3.86
C ILE A 147 8.18 9.50 5.13
N SER A 148 7.07 8.79 5.29
CA SER A 148 6.16 8.92 6.43
C SER A 148 6.55 7.96 7.55
N LEU A 149 6.76 8.50 8.76
CA LEU A 149 7.20 7.71 9.92
C LEU A 149 6.01 7.03 10.61
N GLY A 150 6.28 5.93 11.32
CA GLY A 150 5.34 5.37 12.29
C GLY A 150 5.15 6.27 13.52
N SER A 151 4.17 5.96 14.36
CA SER A 151 3.82 6.76 15.54
C SER A 151 5.01 6.88 16.53
N GLU A 152 5.52 8.09 16.74
CA GLU A 152 6.60 8.38 17.70
C GLU A 152 6.16 8.07 19.13
N GLY A 153 7.01 7.38 19.91
CA GLY A 153 6.78 7.16 21.35
C GLY A 153 5.61 6.23 21.72
N THR A 154 4.93 5.62 20.75
CA THR A 154 3.82 4.71 21.04
C THR A 154 4.33 3.35 21.50
N SER A 155 3.78 2.86 22.60
CA SER A 155 4.02 1.49 23.02
C SER A 155 3.50 0.52 21.97
N GLN A 156 4.18 -0.61 21.86
CA GLN A 156 3.78 -1.79 21.10
C GLN A 156 2.27 -2.12 21.21
N LEU A 157 1.68 -1.88 22.38
CA LEU A 157 0.26 -2.13 22.66
C LEU A 157 -0.68 -1.04 22.13
N VAL A 158 -0.25 0.23 22.10
CA VAL A 158 -1.06 1.35 21.59
C VAL A 158 -1.21 1.28 20.07
N GLN A 159 -0.17 0.86 19.34
CA GLN A 159 -0.27 0.67 17.89
C GLN A 159 -1.27 -0.45 17.55
N VAL A 160 -1.21 -1.56 18.28
CA VAL A 160 -2.14 -2.69 18.14
C VAL A 160 -3.57 -2.30 18.55
N LEU A 161 -3.73 -1.61 19.69
CA LEU A 161 -5.05 -1.14 20.15
C LEU A 161 -5.63 -0.09 19.22
N GLY A 162 -4.86 0.89 18.74
CA GLY A 162 -5.33 1.90 17.78
C GLY A 162 -5.78 1.26 16.47
N ALA A 163 -4.99 0.32 15.94
CA ALA A 163 -5.34 -0.46 14.75
C ALA A 163 -6.57 -1.36 14.94
N LEU A 164 -6.84 -1.86 16.15
CA LEU A 164 -7.98 -2.74 16.45
C LEU A 164 -9.26 -1.98 16.82
N THR A 165 -9.16 -1.00 17.72
CA THR A 165 -10.29 -0.35 18.40
C THR A 165 -10.95 0.78 17.61
N LEU A 166 -10.23 1.38 16.64
CA LEU A 166 -10.70 2.54 15.88
C LEU A 166 -10.86 2.24 14.38
N SER A 167 -11.12 0.98 14.04
CA SER A 167 -11.32 0.46 12.66
C SER A 167 -12.57 1.01 11.93
N PHE A 168 -13.13 2.13 12.40
CA PHE A 168 -14.20 2.82 11.70
C PHE A 168 -13.65 3.39 10.41
N LEU A 169 -14.40 3.19 9.33
CA LEU A 169 -14.07 3.81 8.06
C LEU A 169 -14.62 5.24 8.03
N ASP A 170 -13.80 6.16 7.56
CA ASP A 170 -14.24 7.44 7.08
C ASP A 170 -15.17 7.21 5.89
N LEU A 171 -16.43 7.61 6.01
CA LEU A 171 -17.47 7.28 5.03
C LEU A 171 -17.24 7.93 3.66
N GLN A 172 -16.46 9.01 3.59
CA GLN A 172 -16.20 9.73 2.36
C GLN A 172 -15.05 9.08 1.58
N THR A 173 -13.98 8.70 2.28
CA THR A 173 -12.75 8.20 1.67
C THR A 173 -12.66 6.68 1.67
N GLY A 174 -13.38 6.02 2.59
CA GLY A 174 -13.25 4.59 2.87
C GLY A 174 -11.98 4.22 3.62
N ALA A 175 -11.11 5.15 4.01
CA ALA A 175 -9.93 4.88 4.82
C ALA A 175 -10.32 4.67 6.28
N VAL A 176 -9.54 3.94 7.07
CA VAL A 176 -9.73 3.96 8.53
C VAL A 176 -9.51 5.39 9.04
N ILE A 177 -10.42 5.87 9.89
CA ILE A 177 -10.47 7.27 10.36
C ILE A 177 -9.14 7.74 10.94
N TYR A 178 -8.45 6.88 11.70
CA TYR A 178 -7.17 7.23 12.32
C TYR A 178 -6.08 7.50 11.25
N TRP A 179 -5.96 6.65 10.22
CA TRP A 179 -5.04 6.88 9.10
C TRP A 179 -5.40 8.15 8.32
N GLN A 180 -6.70 8.36 8.07
CA GLN A 180 -7.21 9.52 7.34
C GLN A 180 -6.94 10.82 8.10
N THR A 181 -7.11 10.81 9.41
CA THR A 181 -6.83 11.96 10.29
C THR A 181 -5.34 12.30 10.27
N ALA A 182 -4.46 11.30 10.40
CA ALA A 182 -3.01 11.47 10.28
C ALA A 182 -2.61 12.09 8.93
N PHE A 183 -3.14 11.54 7.83
CA PHE A 183 -2.92 12.08 6.50
C PHE A 183 -3.41 13.53 6.37
N ASN A 184 -4.63 13.84 6.80
CA ASN A 184 -5.20 15.18 6.71
C ASN A 184 -4.36 16.21 7.48
N SER A 185 -3.91 15.86 8.70
CA SER A 185 -3.03 16.72 9.50
C SER A 185 -1.71 17.00 8.78
N LEU A 186 -1.06 15.97 8.22
CA LEU A 186 0.20 16.13 7.47
C LEU A 186 0.00 16.96 6.20
N TRP A 187 -1.03 16.61 5.43
CA TRP A 187 -1.38 17.24 4.16
C TRP A 187 -1.60 18.75 4.33
N ASN A 188 -2.44 19.13 5.30
CA ASN A 188 -2.75 20.52 5.63
C ASN A 188 -1.61 21.21 6.38
N GLY A 189 -0.76 20.46 7.10
CA GLY A 189 0.41 20.96 7.83
C GLY A 189 1.60 21.36 6.96
N GLY A 190 1.44 21.38 5.64
CA GLY A 190 2.47 21.84 4.69
C GLY A 190 2.99 20.76 3.75
N LEU A 191 2.58 19.50 3.91
CA LEU A 191 3.00 18.45 2.96
C LEU A 191 2.48 18.75 1.55
N GLN A 192 1.23 19.22 1.42
CA GLN A 192 0.66 19.57 0.12
C GLN A 192 1.48 20.66 -0.60
N SER A 193 1.80 21.75 0.10
CA SER A 193 2.49 22.89 -0.51
C SER A 193 3.91 22.53 -0.91
N ASN A 194 4.64 21.78 -0.06
CA ASN A 194 5.99 21.32 -0.38
C ASN A 194 6.00 20.34 -1.57
N LEU A 195 5.08 19.36 -1.60
CA LEU A 195 4.98 18.44 -2.74
C LEU A 195 4.55 19.15 -4.03
N THR A 196 3.66 20.14 -3.95
CA THR A 196 3.30 20.97 -5.11
C THR A 196 4.55 21.68 -5.64
N ALA A 197 5.32 22.33 -4.77
CA ALA A 197 6.53 23.05 -5.13
C ALA A 197 7.61 22.15 -5.74
N LEU A 198 7.74 20.89 -5.28
CA LEU A 198 8.69 19.92 -5.83
C LEU A 198 8.20 19.31 -7.15
N LEU A 199 7.00 18.73 -7.16
CA LEU A 199 6.51 17.94 -8.28
C LEU A 199 6.11 18.81 -9.47
N GLN A 200 5.74 20.07 -9.26
CA GLN A 200 5.43 21.00 -10.36
C GLN A 200 6.66 21.82 -10.83
N ASN A 201 7.83 21.63 -10.21
CA ASN A 201 9.06 22.28 -10.65
C ASN A 201 9.57 21.63 -11.93
N SER A 202 9.85 22.44 -12.97
CA SER A 202 10.39 21.97 -14.24
C SER A 202 11.75 21.28 -14.12
N THR A 203 12.53 21.59 -13.09
CA THR A 203 13.82 20.95 -12.77
C THR A 203 13.67 19.45 -12.51
N TYR A 204 12.50 19.03 -12.00
CA TYR A 204 12.22 17.63 -11.63
C TYR A 204 11.15 17.01 -12.53
N ALA A 205 10.94 17.54 -13.73
CA ALA A 205 9.90 17.07 -14.65
C ALA A 205 10.09 15.60 -15.06
N ASP A 206 11.34 15.12 -15.13
CA ASP A 206 11.69 13.74 -15.44
C ASP A 206 11.87 12.85 -14.18
N TYR A 207 11.63 13.39 -12.98
CA TYR A 207 11.73 12.61 -11.74
C TYR A 207 10.43 11.85 -11.48
N THR A 208 10.55 10.62 -10.98
CA THR A 208 9.42 9.84 -10.44
C THR A 208 9.07 10.32 -9.03
N PHE A 209 7.91 9.91 -8.54
CA PHE A 209 7.49 10.12 -7.15
C PHE A 209 7.41 8.77 -6.43
N VAL A 210 8.02 8.68 -5.24
CA VAL A 210 7.82 7.55 -4.33
C VAL A 210 7.27 8.03 -3.00
N SER A 211 6.25 7.34 -2.50
CA SER A 211 5.79 7.48 -1.12
C SER A 211 6.15 6.21 -0.35
N SER A 212 6.78 6.34 0.80
CA SER A 212 7.23 5.21 1.62
C SER A 212 6.96 5.43 3.08
N GLY A 213 6.63 4.35 3.77
CA GLY A 213 6.00 4.41 5.08
C GLY A 213 6.19 3.15 5.91
N HIS A 214 6.39 3.29 7.22
CA HIS A 214 6.47 2.20 8.19
C HIS A 214 5.29 2.25 9.15
N SER A 215 4.68 1.10 9.46
CA SER A 215 3.54 1.03 10.40
C SER A 215 2.40 1.97 9.96
N LEU A 216 1.89 2.84 10.85
CA LEU A 216 0.99 3.97 10.54
C LEU A 216 1.44 4.74 9.28
N GLY A 217 2.73 5.05 9.19
CA GLY A 217 3.32 5.76 8.06
C GLY A 217 3.07 5.06 6.74
N GLY A 218 3.01 3.72 6.71
CA GLY A 218 2.68 2.95 5.50
C GLY A 218 1.27 3.23 4.99
N ALA A 219 0.28 3.29 5.88
CA ALA A 219 -1.10 3.62 5.51
C ALA A 219 -1.20 5.08 5.01
N VAL A 220 -0.53 6.01 5.71
CA VAL A 220 -0.42 7.41 5.30
C VAL A 220 0.24 7.53 3.91
N SER A 221 1.28 6.76 3.62
CA SER A 221 1.98 6.78 2.33
C SER A 221 1.09 6.38 1.16
N LEU A 222 0.16 5.44 1.35
CA LEU A 222 -0.85 5.12 0.32
C LEU A 222 -1.83 6.28 0.11
N LEU A 223 -2.24 6.98 1.16
CA LEU A 223 -3.10 8.17 1.04
C LEU A 223 -2.37 9.33 0.35
N ILE A 224 -1.08 9.54 0.64
CA ILE A 224 -0.23 10.49 -0.10
C ILE A 224 -0.15 10.10 -1.58
N THR A 225 0.06 8.82 -1.86
CA THR A 225 0.12 8.31 -3.24
C THR A 225 -1.18 8.59 -3.99
N LYS A 226 -2.32 8.30 -3.36
CA LYS A 226 -3.64 8.63 -3.88
C LYS A 226 -3.75 10.12 -4.20
N ALA A 227 -3.37 10.98 -3.26
CA ALA A 227 -3.49 12.42 -3.41
C ALA A 227 -2.62 12.96 -4.56
N VAL A 228 -1.38 12.48 -4.69
CA VAL A 228 -0.49 12.83 -5.80
C VAL A 228 -1.07 12.37 -7.15
N ALA A 229 -1.61 11.14 -7.20
CA ALA A 229 -2.21 10.59 -8.41
C ALA A 229 -3.51 11.31 -8.79
N ASP A 230 -4.38 11.64 -7.81
CA ASP A 230 -5.61 12.40 -8.02
C ASP A 230 -5.35 13.82 -8.53
N LYS A 231 -4.22 14.43 -8.11
CA LYS A 231 -3.79 15.74 -8.61
C LYS A 231 -3.17 15.67 -10.01
N GLY A 232 -2.87 14.48 -10.54
CA GLY A 232 -2.24 14.31 -11.84
C GLY A 232 -0.82 14.86 -11.90
N TRP A 233 -0.13 14.99 -10.77
CA TRP A 233 1.22 15.56 -10.74
C TRP A 233 2.25 14.65 -11.41
N ARG A 234 2.01 13.33 -11.44
CA ARG A 234 2.79 12.35 -12.18
C ARG A 234 1.85 11.35 -12.84
N GLY A 235 2.28 10.75 -13.96
CA GLY A 235 1.55 9.65 -14.60
C GLY A 235 1.63 8.36 -13.77
N PRO A 236 0.73 7.39 -13.99
CA PRO A 236 0.64 6.17 -13.18
C PRO A 236 1.97 5.42 -13.03
N ASP A 237 2.73 5.25 -14.12
CA ASP A 237 4.00 4.50 -14.10
C ASP A 237 5.14 5.27 -13.40
N ALA A 238 4.99 6.57 -13.20
CA ALA A 238 5.94 7.46 -12.52
C ALA A 238 5.61 7.68 -11.03
N ILE A 239 4.62 6.94 -10.51
CA ILE A 239 4.23 6.95 -9.09
C ILE A 239 4.47 5.56 -8.52
N GLN A 240 5.22 5.49 -7.41
CA GLN A 240 5.50 4.25 -6.71
C GLN A 240 5.18 4.37 -5.22
N THR A 241 4.77 3.27 -4.58
CA THR A 241 4.72 3.16 -3.12
C THR A 241 5.47 1.92 -2.66
N ILE A 242 6.34 2.07 -1.67
CA ILE A 242 7.00 0.95 -0.99
C ILE A 242 6.77 1.13 0.51
N THR A 243 6.12 0.17 1.16
CA THR A 243 5.78 0.29 2.59
C THR A 243 6.30 -0.89 3.39
N PHE A 244 6.46 -0.71 4.71
CA PHE A 244 7.02 -1.67 5.65
C PHE A 244 6.05 -1.91 6.80
N GLY A 245 5.63 -3.16 7.03
CA GLY A 245 4.71 -3.49 8.11
C GLY A 245 3.37 -2.74 8.02
N GLN A 246 2.92 -2.43 6.80
CA GLN A 246 1.75 -1.59 6.57
C GLN A 246 0.47 -2.27 7.07
N PRO A 247 -0.36 -1.63 7.92
CA PRO A 247 -1.68 -2.13 8.26
C PRO A 247 -2.66 -2.01 7.07
N ARG A 248 -3.81 -2.66 7.16
CA ARG A 248 -4.90 -2.52 6.18
C ARG A 248 -5.37 -1.07 6.16
N LEU A 249 -5.46 -0.51 4.96
CA LEU A 249 -5.76 0.90 4.74
C LEU A 249 -7.23 1.24 5.01
N GLY A 250 -8.14 0.36 4.63
CA GLY A 250 -9.57 0.63 4.65
C GLY A 250 -10.28 -0.15 3.54
N SER A 251 -11.28 0.48 2.95
CA SER A 251 -12.20 -0.17 2.03
C SER A 251 -11.51 -0.80 0.82
N VAL A 252 -12.05 -1.92 0.33
CA VAL A 252 -11.60 -2.53 -0.94
C VAL A 252 -11.71 -1.52 -2.09
N ALA A 253 -12.77 -0.72 -2.12
CA ALA A 253 -12.98 0.33 -3.13
C ALA A 253 -11.88 1.40 -3.11
N LEU A 254 -11.45 1.86 -1.93
CA LEU A 254 -10.35 2.81 -1.79
C LEU A 254 -9.05 2.23 -2.35
N GLN A 255 -8.71 1.00 -1.97
CA GLN A 255 -7.48 0.35 -2.42
C GLN A 255 -7.45 0.12 -3.92
N ASN A 256 -8.59 -0.30 -4.51
CA ASN A 256 -8.72 -0.46 -5.94
C ASN A 256 -8.56 0.88 -6.68
N SER A 257 -9.14 1.96 -6.14
CA SER A 257 -8.98 3.31 -6.70
C SER A 257 -7.52 3.75 -6.74
N ILE A 258 -6.75 3.46 -5.69
CA ILE A 258 -5.32 3.77 -5.62
C ILE A 258 -4.56 2.97 -6.68
N TYR A 259 -4.76 1.66 -6.72
CA TYR A 259 -4.05 0.75 -7.64
C TYR A 259 -4.29 1.08 -9.11
N GLN A 260 -5.50 1.51 -9.48
CA GLN A 260 -5.81 1.94 -10.85
C GLN A 260 -5.01 3.17 -11.28
N LYS A 261 -4.67 4.06 -10.34
CA LYS A 261 -4.00 5.34 -10.63
C LYS A 261 -2.49 5.30 -10.40
N ALA A 262 -2.02 4.36 -9.59
CA ALA A 262 -0.63 4.08 -9.36
C ALA A 262 -0.48 2.54 -9.31
N PRO A 263 -0.03 1.84 -10.35
CA PRO A 263 0.04 0.39 -10.30
C PRO A 263 1.26 -0.14 -9.52
N HIS A 264 2.26 0.71 -9.24
CA HIS A 264 3.54 0.31 -8.64
C HIS A 264 3.53 0.38 -7.11
N HIS A 265 2.84 -0.57 -6.47
CA HIS A 265 2.79 -0.70 -5.02
C HIS A 265 3.47 -1.97 -4.54
N PHE A 266 4.33 -1.87 -3.53
CA PHE A 266 4.97 -2.99 -2.87
C PHE A 266 4.83 -2.86 -1.36
N ARG A 267 4.24 -3.87 -0.72
CA ARG A 267 4.07 -3.90 0.74
C ARG A 267 4.97 -4.96 1.33
N LEU A 268 6.04 -4.56 2.00
CA LEU A 268 6.95 -5.50 2.63
C LEU A 268 6.34 -5.99 3.95
N LYS A 269 6.23 -7.31 4.06
CA LYS A 269 5.79 -7.99 5.27
C LYS A 269 6.91 -8.88 5.79
N ASN A 270 7.31 -8.64 7.03
CA ASN A 270 8.37 -9.40 7.68
C ASN A 270 7.80 -10.49 8.61
N ALA A 271 8.09 -11.75 8.30
CA ALA A 271 7.76 -12.93 9.09
C ALA A 271 6.32 -12.94 9.66
N ARG A 272 6.17 -12.87 10.98
CA ARG A 272 4.89 -12.92 11.70
C ARG A 272 4.45 -11.56 12.27
N ASP A 273 4.93 -10.46 11.69
CA ASP A 273 4.49 -9.11 12.04
C ASP A 273 2.96 -8.98 11.99
N ALA A 274 2.33 -8.88 13.17
CA ALA A 274 0.88 -8.80 13.29
C ALA A 274 0.30 -7.47 12.81
N ILE A 275 1.05 -6.36 12.84
CA ILE A 275 0.53 -5.04 12.41
C ILE A 275 0.12 -5.08 10.94
N SER A 276 0.93 -5.76 10.12
CA SER A 276 0.63 -6.01 8.72
C SER A 276 -0.62 -6.85 8.48
N SER A 277 -1.22 -7.42 9.52
CA SER A 277 -2.46 -8.20 9.47
C SER A 277 -3.62 -7.51 10.19
N LEU A 278 -3.46 -6.24 10.58
CA LEU A 278 -4.46 -5.42 11.28
C LEU A 278 -4.88 -4.19 10.46
N PRO A 279 -6.08 -3.63 10.67
CA PRO A 279 -7.24 -4.25 11.33
C PRO A 279 -7.60 -5.60 10.69
N PHE A 280 -8.25 -6.51 11.42
CA PHE A 280 -8.59 -7.84 10.92
C PHE A 280 -9.41 -7.79 9.62
N GLN A 281 -9.24 -8.81 8.77
CA GLN A 281 -9.96 -8.90 7.52
C GLN A 281 -11.46 -8.97 7.80
N ALA A 282 -12.22 -8.15 7.09
CA ALA A 282 -13.67 -8.17 7.06
C ALA A 282 -14.12 -8.02 5.60
N ALA A 283 -15.39 -8.25 5.29
CA ALA A 283 -15.91 -8.17 3.93
C ALA A 283 -15.65 -6.81 3.24
N TRP A 284 -15.37 -5.76 4.00
CA TRP A 284 -15.04 -4.43 3.50
C TRP A 284 -13.59 -4.01 3.72
N ILE A 285 -12.74 -4.78 4.41
CA ILE A 285 -11.34 -4.41 4.67
C ILE A 285 -10.42 -5.56 4.30
N GLU A 286 -9.58 -5.32 3.29
CA GLU A 286 -8.56 -6.26 2.81
C GLU A 286 -7.24 -5.53 2.60
N HIS A 287 -6.21 -6.25 2.21
CA HIS A 287 -4.99 -5.72 1.65
C HIS A 287 -4.99 -5.83 0.13
N SER A 288 -4.46 -4.79 -0.51
CA SER A 288 -4.15 -4.79 -1.95
C SER A 288 -3.03 -5.77 -2.31
N LYS A 289 -2.95 -6.11 -3.60
CA LYS A 289 -1.93 -6.97 -4.22
C LYS A 289 -0.48 -6.51 -3.96
N PHE A 290 0.44 -7.42 -4.27
CA PHE A 290 1.91 -7.32 -4.14
C PHE A 290 2.45 -7.11 -2.71
N PRO A 291 2.04 -7.95 -1.73
CA PRO A 291 2.94 -8.18 -0.63
C PRO A 291 4.27 -8.73 -1.17
N VAL A 292 5.38 -8.19 -0.69
CA VAL A 292 6.69 -8.84 -0.76
C VAL A 292 6.91 -9.46 0.61
N TYR A 293 6.65 -10.76 0.69
CA TYR A 293 6.62 -11.48 1.96
C TYR A 293 7.95 -12.18 2.24
N TYR A 294 8.49 -11.99 3.44
CA TYR A 294 9.72 -12.61 3.91
C TYR A 294 9.39 -13.58 5.06
N PRO A 295 9.14 -14.87 4.77
CA PRO A 295 8.55 -15.81 5.72
C PRO A 295 9.41 -16.13 6.93
N ILE A 296 10.73 -16.15 6.76
CA ILE A 296 11.70 -16.50 7.80
C ILE A 296 12.42 -15.27 8.38
N GLY A 297 11.92 -14.06 8.09
CA GLY A 297 12.51 -12.81 8.54
C GLY A 297 13.33 -12.10 7.45
N MET A 298 13.68 -10.84 7.71
CA MET A 298 14.55 -10.01 6.86
C MET A 298 15.92 -9.74 7.50
N ASN A 299 16.41 -10.71 8.26
CA ASN A 299 17.79 -10.77 8.73
C ASN A 299 18.70 -11.45 7.69
N SER A 300 19.98 -11.61 8.00
CA SER A 300 21.02 -12.00 7.03
C SER A 300 20.76 -13.35 6.35
N THR A 301 20.01 -14.22 7.03
CA THR A 301 19.59 -15.53 6.54
C THR A 301 18.27 -15.52 5.74
N GLY A 302 17.42 -14.50 5.90
CA GLY A 302 16.04 -14.51 5.42
C GLY A 302 15.76 -13.72 4.13
N LEU A 303 16.69 -12.85 3.70
CA LEU A 303 16.51 -12.00 2.51
C LEU A 303 16.33 -12.80 1.21
N ALA A 304 16.94 -13.98 1.09
CA ALA A 304 16.88 -14.82 -0.10
C ALA A 304 15.54 -15.57 -0.29
N ALA A 305 14.70 -15.66 0.75
CA ALA A 305 13.49 -16.50 0.76
C ALA A 305 12.19 -15.73 0.46
N LYS A 306 12.25 -14.59 -0.23
CA LYS A 306 11.07 -13.73 -0.47
C LYS A 306 10.05 -14.33 -1.43
N ILE A 307 8.78 -14.03 -1.18
CA ILE A 307 7.63 -14.41 -2.00
C ILE A 307 6.94 -13.14 -2.48
N ILE A 308 6.74 -12.99 -3.80
CA ILE A 308 5.97 -11.88 -4.38
C ILE A 308 4.57 -12.39 -4.72
N CYS A 309 3.60 -11.95 -3.92
CA CYS A 309 2.24 -12.48 -3.97
C CYS A 309 1.41 -11.69 -4.99
N GLN A 310 0.61 -12.43 -5.76
CA GLN A 310 0.00 -11.89 -6.99
C GLN A 310 -1.49 -11.52 -6.78
N THR A 311 -2.05 -11.84 -5.61
CA THR A 311 -3.47 -11.70 -5.31
C THR A 311 -3.71 -10.89 -4.03
N ASN A 312 -4.93 -10.35 -3.87
CA ASN A 312 -5.35 -9.72 -2.61
C ASN A 312 -5.42 -10.80 -1.53
N GLU A 313 -4.90 -10.51 -0.34
CA GLU A 313 -4.87 -11.43 0.80
C GLU A 313 -4.35 -12.84 0.42
N ASP A 314 -3.36 -12.90 -0.48
CA ASP A 314 -2.80 -14.14 -1.03
C ASP A 314 -2.47 -15.13 0.08
N PRO A 315 -3.09 -16.33 0.12
CA PRO A 315 -2.84 -17.29 1.20
C PRO A 315 -1.39 -17.73 1.35
N ALA A 316 -0.57 -17.61 0.29
CA ALA A 316 0.87 -17.87 0.38
C ALA A 316 1.62 -16.82 1.22
N CYS A 317 1.01 -15.66 1.47
CA CYS A 317 1.58 -14.51 2.18
C CYS A 317 0.74 -14.05 3.38
N THR A 318 -0.45 -14.61 3.53
CA THR A 318 -1.31 -14.44 4.68
C THR A 318 -0.88 -15.41 5.78
N THR A 319 0.15 -15.04 6.53
CA THR A 319 0.47 -15.72 7.80
C THR A 319 -0.50 -15.33 8.91
N LEU A 320 -1.02 -16.36 9.59
CA LEU A 320 -1.64 -16.22 10.89
C LEU A 320 -0.53 -15.90 11.90
N PHE A 321 -0.54 -14.68 12.44
CA PHE A 321 0.26 -14.39 13.63
C PHE A 321 -0.32 -15.15 14.82
N GLN A 322 0.53 -15.51 15.78
CA GLN A 322 0.04 -16.15 16.99
C GLN A 322 -0.47 -15.06 17.95
N VAL A 323 -1.68 -15.21 18.50
CA VAL A 323 -2.20 -14.21 19.46
C VAL A 323 -1.31 -14.10 20.70
N SER A 324 -0.60 -15.18 21.05
CA SER A 324 0.39 -15.22 22.14
C SER A 324 1.72 -14.52 21.80
N ASP A 325 2.01 -14.26 20.52
CA ASP A 325 3.19 -13.55 20.06
C ASP A 325 2.87 -12.79 18.76
N LEU A 326 2.56 -11.51 18.93
CA LEU A 326 2.22 -10.58 17.85
C LEU A 326 3.40 -10.28 16.90
N GLY A 327 4.59 -10.85 17.15
CA GLY A 327 5.71 -10.73 16.22
C GLY A 327 6.27 -9.32 16.08
N LEU A 328 6.10 -8.47 17.10
CA LEU A 328 6.43 -7.04 17.01
C LEU A 328 7.93 -6.75 16.84
N ASN A 329 8.80 -7.69 17.20
CA ASN A 329 10.23 -7.58 16.86
C ASN A 329 10.44 -7.56 15.34
N TYR A 330 9.69 -8.37 14.60
CA TYR A 330 9.74 -8.38 13.14
C TYR A 330 9.18 -7.09 12.53
N HIS A 331 8.28 -6.40 13.22
CA HIS A 331 7.69 -5.16 12.75
C HIS A 331 8.71 -4.02 12.56
N ASN A 332 9.81 -4.03 13.32
CA ASN A 332 10.87 -3.02 13.26
C ASN A 332 12.17 -3.52 12.61
N THR A 333 12.20 -4.77 12.15
CA THR A 333 13.41 -5.41 11.59
C THR A 333 13.30 -5.55 10.08
N TYR A 334 14.12 -4.84 9.31
CA TYR A 334 14.22 -5.04 7.85
C TYR A 334 15.67 -4.87 7.39
N PHE A 335 16.11 -5.66 6.41
CA PHE A 335 17.43 -5.57 5.77
C PHE A 335 18.62 -5.59 6.74
N ASN A 336 18.61 -6.51 7.71
CA ASN A 336 19.61 -6.65 8.78
C ASN A 336 19.70 -5.45 9.75
N ILE A 337 18.76 -4.52 9.70
CA ILE A 337 18.61 -3.50 10.74
C ILE A 337 17.65 -4.07 11.77
N ASP A 338 18.17 -4.48 12.93
CA ASP A 338 17.41 -5.15 14.00
C ASP A 338 16.27 -4.30 14.57
N ASN A 339 16.45 -2.98 14.61
CA ASN A 339 15.40 -2.07 15.03
C ASN A 339 15.61 -0.69 14.43
N ILE A 340 14.73 -0.29 13.52
CA ILE A 340 14.82 1.01 12.85
C ILE A 340 14.68 2.21 13.78
N GLU A 341 13.96 2.05 14.88
CA GLU A 341 13.76 3.12 15.88
C GLU A 341 15.08 3.51 16.55
N THR A 342 16.01 2.56 16.68
CA THR A 342 17.30 2.74 17.36
C THR A 342 18.49 2.60 16.43
N TRP A 343 18.29 2.46 15.11
CA TRP A 343 19.36 2.25 14.14
C TRP A 343 20.40 3.37 14.14
N HIS A 344 19.98 4.61 14.40
CA HIS A 344 20.90 5.74 14.52
C HIS A 344 21.98 5.55 15.61
N ASN A 345 21.71 4.75 16.65
CA ASN A 345 22.68 4.43 17.70
C ASN A 345 23.86 3.56 17.20
N THR A 346 23.72 2.92 16.04
CA THR A 346 24.82 2.16 15.39
C THR A 346 25.68 3.04 14.50
N ASN A 347 25.52 4.37 14.56
CA ASN A 347 26.04 5.31 13.56
C ASN A 347 25.51 5.02 12.16
N CYS A 348 24.27 4.54 12.08
CA CYS A 348 23.60 4.28 10.80
C CYS A 348 24.34 3.19 9.98
N ALA A 349 24.98 2.24 10.65
CA ALA A 349 25.71 1.13 10.05
C ALA A 349 24.85 -0.14 9.94
N TYR A 350 25.27 -1.06 9.07
CA TYR A 350 24.69 -2.41 8.92
C TYR A 350 25.34 -3.43 9.84
#